data_AF-A0A3R6RFC5-F1
#
_entry.id   AF-A0A3R6RFC5-F1
#
_cell.length_a   1.000
_cell.length_b   1.000
_cell.length_c   1.000
_cell.angle_alpha   90.00
_cell.angle_beta   90.00
_cell.angle_gamma   90.00
#
_symmetry.space_group_name_H-M   'P 1'
#
loop_
_entity.id
_entity.type
_entity.pdbx_description
1 polymer ?
#
loop_
_entity_poly.entity_id
_entity_poly.type
_entity_poly.pdbx_seq_one_letter_code
_entity_poly.pdbx_strand_id
1 'polypeptide(L)'
;MYDKNKTLDTLKNEIFLSKDNLYLAEEALNSDQIPYETVKKIMEVGGYRNKINALRKAYLMGVNFDNLIGLVHDSDGPEEIRSIAGALERKLEIQKIQIVADGKHDYRQMDLVFYGFYTGRSIQEMELATDNRFDEEQIEEILSGFRYGLAYEQVAFYAKEEFDCYQMRTIKRAFLYDNLTVEEAAIFALPSNNTKKMRQEIRKIVAQRGKTKKSNL
;
A
#
# COMPACT_ATOMS: atom_id res chain seq x y z
N MET A 1 37.71 -22.79 13.31
CA MET A 1 38.04 -21.49 12.69
C MET A 1 37.36 -21.44 11.34
N TYR A 2 36.40 -20.52 11.16
CA TYR A 2 35.75 -20.30 9.88
C TYR A 2 36.72 -19.50 9.00
N ASP A 3 37.10 -20.03 7.83
CA ASP A 3 38.02 -19.34 6.91
C ASP A 3 37.23 -18.31 6.09
N LYS A 4 37.39 -17.04 6.46
CA LYS A 4 36.70 -15.90 5.86
C LYS A 4 37.00 -15.75 4.37
N ASN A 5 38.26 -16.00 3.97
CA ASN A 5 38.69 -15.89 2.58
C ASN A 5 38.03 -16.98 1.73
N LYS A 6 37.97 -18.20 2.26
CA LYS A 6 37.31 -19.32 1.59
C LYS A 6 35.84 -19.06 1.31
N THR A 7 35.12 -18.44 2.25
CA THR A 7 33.67 -18.19 2.13
C THR A 7 33.36 -17.17 1.03
N LEU A 8 34.12 -16.07 0.98
CA LEU A 8 33.97 -15.04 -0.05
C LEU A 8 34.39 -15.57 -1.43
N ASP A 9 35.44 -16.38 -1.52
CA ASP A 9 35.88 -16.99 -2.77
C ASP A 9 34.87 -18.03 -3.29
N THR A 10 34.25 -18.80 -2.40
CA THR A 10 33.11 -19.67 -2.77
C THR A 10 31.96 -18.83 -3.35
N LEU A 11 31.59 -17.72 -2.71
CA LEU A 11 30.52 -16.84 -3.22
C LEU A 11 30.84 -16.31 -4.62
N LYS A 12 32.07 -15.83 -4.86
CA LYS A 12 32.51 -15.31 -6.17
C LYS A 12 32.42 -16.35 -7.29
N ASN A 13 32.60 -17.63 -6.96
CA ASN A 13 32.51 -18.73 -7.92
C ASN A 13 31.07 -19.14 -8.21
N GLU A 14 30.14 -18.85 -7.31
CA GLU A 14 28.73 -19.21 -7.44
C GLU A 14 27.88 -18.11 -8.07
N ILE A 15 28.17 -16.84 -7.77
CA ILE A 15 27.40 -15.70 -8.26
C ILE A 15 28.31 -14.58 -8.80
N PHE A 16 27.92 -14.03 -9.95
CA PHE A 16 28.62 -12.87 -10.51
C PHE A 16 28.24 -11.60 -9.76
N LEU A 17 29.23 -10.93 -9.17
CA LEU A 17 29.02 -9.71 -8.40
C LEU A 17 29.90 -8.57 -8.94
N SER A 18 29.33 -7.37 -8.99
CA SER A 18 30.10 -6.15 -9.20
C SER A 18 31.08 -5.93 -8.03
N LYS A 19 32.12 -5.12 -8.25
CA LYS A 19 33.07 -4.75 -7.20
C LYS A 19 32.38 -4.17 -5.96
N ASP A 20 31.35 -3.35 -6.15
CA ASP A 20 30.59 -2.74 -5.06
C ASP A 20 29.76 -3.77 -4.29
N ASN A 21 29.13 -4.73 -4.98
CA ASN A 21 28.36 -5.78 -4.32
C ASN A 21 29.28 -6.78 -3.59
N LEU A 22 30.48 -7.04 -4.11
CA LEU A 22 31.49 -7.85 -3.42
C LEU A 22 31.90 -7.23 -2.08
N TYR A 23 32.09 -5.92 -2.04
CA TYR A 23 32.38 -5.22 -0.79
C TYR A 23 31.24 -5.39 0.23
N LEU A 24 29.98 -5.27 -0.22
CA LEU A 24 28.83 -5.48 0.66
C LEU A 24 28.69 -6.93 1.14
N ALA A 25 29.01 -7.91 0.29
CA ALA A 25 29.03 -9.32 0.67
C ALA A 25 30.13 -9.60 1.71
N GLU A 26 31.32 -9.05 1.51
CA GLU A 26 32.42 -9.16 2.46
C GLU A 26 32.04 -8.54 3.81
N GLU A 27 31.46 -7.35 3.82
CA GLU A 27 31.00 -6.68 5.03
C GLU A 27 29.91 -7.48 5.76
N ALA A 28 28.93 -8.00 5.01
CA ALA A 28 27.86 -8.84 5.55
C ALA A 28 28.39 -10.14 6.18
N LEU A 29 29.35 -10.81 5.54
CA LEU A 29 29.97 -12.04 6.06
C LEU A 29 30.89 -11.76 7.27
N ASN A 30 31.68 -10.70 7.21
CA ASN A 30 32.81 -10.50 8.13
C ASN A 30 32.48 -9.59 9.30
N SER A 31 31.86 -8.44 9.03
CA SER A 31 31.54 -7.42 10.04
C SER A 31 30.25 -7.78 10.75
N ASP A 32 29.20 -8.03 9.98
CA ASP A 32 27.86 -8.31 10.51
C ASP A 32 27.66 -9.76 10.95
N GLN A 33 28.55 -10.66 10.51
CA GLN A 33 28.48 -12.10 10.80
C GLN A 33 27.16 -12.74 10.33
N ILE A 34 26.61 -12.25 9.21
CA ILE A 34 25.42 -12.85 8.59
C ILE A 34 25.80 -14.23 8.03
N PRO A 35 24.98 -15.28 8.27
CA PRO A 35 25.24 -16.61 7.74
C PRO A 35 25.42 -16.60 6.22
N TYR A 36 26.32 -17.45 5.72
CA TYR A 36 26.66 -17.51 4.29
C TYR A 36 25.43 -17.66 3.38
N GLU A 37 24.54 -18.60 3.69
CA GLU A 37 23.32 -18.84 2.90
C GLU A 37 22.41 -17.61 2.85
N THR A 38 22.33 -16.86 3.95
CA THR A 38 21.58 -15.61 4.01
C THR A 38 22.26 -14.53 3.17
N VAL A 39 23.59 -14.38 3.26
CA VAL A 39 24.33 -13.42 2.41
C VAL A 39 24.13 -13.75 0.94
N LYS A 40 24.25 -15.02 0.55
CA LYS A 40 24.02 -15.47 -0.82
C LYS A 40 22.63 -15.05 -1.32
N LYS A 41 21.57 -15.37 -0.57
CA LYS A 41 20.20 -14.94 -0.89
C LYS A 41 20.07 -13.40 -0.98
N ILE A 42 20.67 -12.65 -0.06
CA ILE A 42 20.68 -11.17 -0.10
C ILE A 42 21.31 -10.68 -1.41
N MET A 43 22.42 -11.28 -1.84
CA MET A 43 23.11 -10.87 -3.07
C MET A 43 22.31 -11.23 -4.32
N GLU A 44 21.73 -12.43 -4.37
CA GLU A 44 20.91 -12.92 -5.48
C GLU A 44 19.63 -12.08 -5.66
N VAL A 45 18.87 -11.87 -4.59
CA VAL A 45 17.60 -11.11 -4.63
C VAL A 45 17.86 -9.60 -4.70
N GLY A 46 18.94 -9.14 -4.06
CA GLY A 46 19.27 -7.73 -3.99
C GLY A 46 19.75 -7.18 -5.33
N GLY A 47 20.60 -7.89 -6.07
CA GLY A 47 21.08 -7.53 -7.41
C GLY A 47 21.95 -6.25 -7.52
N TYR A 48 21.59 -5.17 -6.82
CA TYR A 48 22.30 -3.89 -6.80
C TYR A 48 22.37 -3.30 -5.39
N ARG A 49 23.37 -2.45 -5.18
CA ARG A 49 23.77 -1.88 -3.87
C ARG A 49 22.62 -1.47 -2.96
N ASN A 50 21.66 -0.69 -3.45
CA ASN A 50 20.61 -0.14 -2.58
C ASN A 50 19.62 -1.22 -2.11
N LYS A 51 19.21 -2.13 -3.00
CA LYS A 51 18.30 -3.25 -2.68
C LYS A 51 18.99 -4.27 -1.78
N ILE A 52 20.28 -4.57 -2.02
CA ILE A 52 21.14 -5.37 -1.12
C ILE A 52 21.17 -4.79 0.29
N ASN A 53 21.43 -3.48 0.42
CA ASN A 53 21.49 -2.83 1.72
C ASN A 53 20.14 -2.81 2.45
N ALA A 54 19.03 -2.70 1.72
CA ALA A 54 17.69 -2.78 2.32
C ALA A 54 17.43 -4.17 2.92
N LEU A 55 17.72 -5.25 2.17
CA LEU A 55 17.60 -6.63 2.63
C LEU A 55 18.52 -6.93 3.82
N ARG A 56 19.79 -6.52 3.71
CA ARG A 56 20.79 -6.65 4.78
C ARG A 56 20.34 -5.95 6.05
N LYS A 57 19.87 -4.71 5.95
CA LYS A 57 19.38 -3.94 7.11
C LYS A 57 18.16 -4.60 7.74
N ALA A 58 17.21 -5.09 6.94
CA ALA A 58 16.03 -5.78 7.45
C ALA A 58 16.42 -7.05 8.26
N TYR A 59 17.37 -7.84 7.74
CA TYR A 59 17.92 -8.99 8.47
C TYR A 59 18.52 -8.58 9.82
N LEU A 60 19.34 -7.53 9.84
CA LEU A 60 19.98 -7.02 11.07
C LEU A 60 18.99 -6.47 12.09
N MET A 61 17.82 -6.01 11.65
CA MET A 61 16.72 -5.59 12.53
C MET A 61 15.96 -6.79 13.13
N GLY A 62 16.35 -8.03 12.82
CA GLY A 62 15.73 -9.24 13.35
C GLY A 62 14.47 -9.67 12.61
N VAL A 63 14.19 -9.11 11.42
CA VAL A 63 13.09 -9.55 10.57
C VAL A 63 13.35 -10.99 10.14
N ASN A 64 12.32 -11.85 10.20
CA ASN A 64 12.43 -13.20 9.67
C ASN A 64 12.69 -13.12 8.16
N PHE A 65 13.88 -13.55 7.76
CA PHE A 65 14.36 -13.34 6.39
C PHE A 65 13.64 -14.19 5.36
N ASP A 66 13.23 -15.42 5.70
CA ASP A 66 12.48 -16.26 4.77
C ASP A 66 11.08 -15.69 4.50
N ASN A 67 10.43 -15.12 5.53
CA ASN A 67 9.18 -14.39 5.34
C ASN A 67 9.37 -13.14 4.47
N LEU A 68 10.45 -12.38 4.68
CA LEU A 68 10.74 -11.19 3.88
C LEU A 68 10.97 -11.56 2.41
N ILE A 69 11.86 -12.51 2.13
CA ILE A 69 12.16 -12.93 0.76
C ILE A 69 10.94 -13.55 0.07
N GLY A 70 10.08 -14.27 0.82
CA GLY A 70 8.82 -14.79 0.28
C GLY A 70 7.78 -13.72 -0.09
N LEU A 71 7.97 -12.47 0.34
CA LEU A 71 7.09 -11.33 0.06
C LEU A 71 7.69 -10.34 -0.95
N VAL A 72 9.01 -10.29 -1.07
CA VAL A 72 9.69 -9.36 -1.98
C VAL A 72 9.52 -9.84 -3.42
N HIS A 73 8.98 -8.98 -4.28
CA HIS A 73 8.90 -9.20 -5.72
C HIS A 73 10.19 -8.73 -6.43
N ASP A 74 10.45 -9.26 -7.63
CA ASP A 74 11.66 -8.91 -8.40
C ASP A 74 11.70 -7.41 -8.78
N SER A 75 10.53 -6.82 -9.06
CA SER A 75 10.38 -5.38 -9.37
C SER A 75 10.54 -4.47 -8.16
N ASP A 76 10.48 -4.99 -6.93
CA ASP A 76 10.53 -4.17 -5.72
C ASP A 76 11.89 -3.47 -5.59
N GLY A 77 11.84 -2.20 -5.26
CA GLY A 77 12.99 -1.39 -4.93
C GLY A 77 13.37 -1.48 -3.45
N PRO A 78 14.37 -0.68 -3.03
CA PRO A 78 14.77 -0.62 -1.63
C PRO A 78 13.69 -0.04 -0.72
N GLU A 79 12.78 0.81 -1.22
CA GLU A 79 11.71 1.39 -0.40
C GLU A 79 10.61 0.36 -0.13
N GLU A 80 10.19 -0.41 -1.14
CA GLU A 80 9.21 -1.49 -1.00
C GLU A 80 9.70 -2.55 -0.01
N ILE A 81 10.97 -2.94 -0.08
CA ILE A 81 11.58 -3.83 0.92
C ILE A 81 11.51 -3.24 2.33
N ARG A 82 11.74 -1.93 2.50
CA ARG A 82 11.64 -1.29 3.82
C ARG A 82 10.21 -1.27 4.34
N SER A 83 9.22 -1.02 3.48
CA SER A 83 7.81 -1.09 3.83
C SER A 83 7.42 -2.51 4.27
N ILE A 84 7.76 -3.53 3.47
CA ILE A 84 7.50 -4.95 3.81
C ILE A 84 8.21 -5.34 5.12
N ALA A 85 9.50 -5.00 5.26
CA ALA A 85 10.27 -5.31 6.47
C ALA A 85 9.69 -4.61 7.71
N GLY A 86 9.29 -3.34 7.58
CA GLY A 86 8.65 -2.60 8.66
C GLY A 86 7.28 -3.17 9.06
N ALA A 87 6.54 -3.72 8.10
CA ALA A 87 5.29 -4.42 8.37
C ALA A 87 5.50 -5.74 9.12
N LEU A 88 6.49 -6.54 8.70
CA LEU A 88 6.89 -7.76 9.40
C LEU A 88 7.40 -7.48 10.82
N GLU A 89 8.22 -6.44 11.00
CA GLU A 89 8.73 -6.00 12.30
C GLU A 89 7.59 -5.66 13.28
N ARG A 90 6.55 -4.99 12.77
CA ARG A 90 5.32 -4.65 13.52
C ARG A 90 4.35 -5.82 13.66
N LYS A 91 4.75 -7.02 13.21
CA LYS A 91 3.97 -8.26 13.29
C LYS A 91 2.64 -8.19 12.54
N LEU A 92 2.59 -7.43 11.45
CA LEU A 92 1.44 -7.47 10.55
C LEU A 92 1.35 -8.87 9.93
N GLU A 93 0.13 -9.40 9.84
CA GLU A 93 -0.12 -10.73 9.29
C GLU A 93 0.37 -10.80 7.83
N ILE A 94 1.06 -11.89 7.46
CA ILE A 94 1.62 -12.08 6.11
C ILE A 94 0.54 -11.90 5.03
N GLN A 95 -0.66 -12.44 5.25
CA GLN A 95 -1.78 -12.31 4.31
C GLN A 95 -2.16 -10.85 4.03
N LYS A 96 -2.05 -9.98 5.03
CA LYS A 96 -2.31 -8.54 4.87
C LYS A 96 -1.19 -7.85 4.08
N ILE A 97 0.04 -8.31 4.21
CA ILE A 97 1.18 -7.78 3.46
C ILE A 97 1.09 -8.17 1.98
N GLN A 98 0.67 -9.43 1.71
CA GLN A 98 0.54 -10.00 0.36
C GLN A 98 -0.44 -9.25 -0.56
N ILE A 99 -1.37 -8.48 -0.01
CA ILE A 99 -2.34 -7.70 -0.80
C ILE A 99 -1.65 -6.69 -1.70
N VAL A 100 -0.55 -6.10 -1.22
CA VAL A 100 0.20 -5.05 -1.93
C VAL A 100 1.63 -5.45 -2.27
N ALA A 101 2.16 -6.52 -1.66
CA ALA A 101 3.47 -7.09 -2.01
C ALA A 101 3.40 -7.95 -3.28
N ASP A 102 2.93 -7.37 -4.38
CA ASP A 102 2.67 -8.03 -5.66
C ASP A 102 3.54 -7.48 -6.81
N GLY A 103 4.46 -6.57 -6.51
CA GLY A 103 5.33 -5.91 -7.46
C GLY A 103 4.67 -4.84 -8.34
N LYS A 104 3.37 -4.57 -8.15
CA LYS A 104 2.63 -3.53 -8.89
C LYS A 104 2.42 -2.26 -8.07
N HIS A 105 2.36 -2.39 -6.75
CA HIS A 105 2.21 -1.27 -5.83
C HIS A 105 3.56 -0.66 -5.48
N ASP A 106 3.63 0.67 -5.41
CA ASP A 106 4.81 1.35 -4.87
C ASP A 106 4.79 1.37 -3.33
N TYR A 107 5.94 1.70 -2.72
CA TYR A 107 6.07 1.75 -1.27
C TYR A 107 5.07 2.70 -0.57
N ARG A 108 4.58 3.76 -1.25
CA ARG A 108 3.62 4.70 -0.64
C ARG A 108 2.26 4.06 -0.55
N GLN A 109 1.84 3.36 -1.59
CA GLN A 109 0.60 2.56 -1.57
C GLN A 109 0.69 1.46 -0.51
N MET A 110 1.84 0.78 -0.40
CA MET A 110 2.08 -0.21 0.64
C MET A 110 1.93 0.38 2.05
N ASP A 111 2.61 1.50 2.33
CA ASP A 111 2.57 2.15 3.64
C ASP A 111 1.17 2.61 4.02
N LEU A 112 0.38 3.12 3.07
CA LEU A 112 -1.02 3.50 3.29
C LEU A 112 -1.88 2.29 3.70
N VAL A 113 -1.73 1.16 3.00
CA VAL A 113 -2.45 -0.08 3.33
C VAL A 113 -2.03 -0.62 4.69
N PHE A 114 -0.73 -0.67 4.98
CA PHE A 114 -0.22 -1.14 6.27
C PHE A 114 -0.73 -0.24 7.41
N TYR A 115 -0.72 1.08 7.22
CA TYR A 115 -1.30 2.03 8.18
C TYR A 115 -2.81 1.82 8.37
N GLY A 116 -3.55 1.55 7.30
CA GLY A 116 -4.96 1.17 7.37
C GLY A 116 -5.18 -0.04 8.28
N PHE A 117 -4.36 -1.09 8.13
CA PHE A 117 -4.45 -2.25 9.02
C PHE A 117 -4.11 -1.94 10.48
N TYR A 118 -3.11 -1.11 10.75
CA TYR A 118 -2.80 -0.68 12.12
C TYR A 118 -3.91 0.16 12.77
N THR A 119 -4.75 0.80 11.94
CA THR A 119 -5.91 1.57 12.39
C THR A 119 -7.21 0.76 12.35
N GLY A 120 -7.12 -0.56 12.21
CA GLY A 120 -8.24 -1.49 12.32
C GLY A 120 -9.12 -1.57 11.08
N ARG A 121 -8.60 -1.19 9.91
CA ARG A 121 -9.29 -1.43 8.63
C ARG A 121 -9.26 -2.90 8.25
N SER A 122 -10.29 -3.33 7.52
CA SER A 122 -10.44 -4.68 6.98
C SER A 122 -9.66 -4.87 5.68
N ILE A 123 -9.43 -6.13 5.31
CA ILE A 123 -8.81 -6.49 4.02
C ILE A 123 -9.61 -5.90 2.86
N GLN A 124 -10.93 -6.06 2.85
CA GLN A 124 -11.80 -5.55 1.78
C GLN A 124 -11.72 -4.03 1.63
N GLU A 125 -11.64 -3.28 2.74
CA GLU A 125 -11.47 -1.82 2.68
C GLU A 125 -10.11 -1.43 2.06
N MET A 126 -9.05 -2.19 2.34
CA MET A 126 -7.71 -1.91 1.79
C MET A 126 -7.60 -2.32 0.33
N GLU A 127 -8.12 -3.49 -0.03
CA GLU A 127 -8.23 -3.93 -1.43
C GLU A 127 -8.97 -2.88 -2.25
N LEU A 128 -10.14 -2.40 -1.81
CA LEU A 128 -10.86 -1.34 -2.52
C LEU A 128 -10.02 -0.07 -2.71
N ALA A 129 -9.24 0.32 -1.70
CA ALA A 129 -8.41 1.52 -1.74
C ALA A 129 -7.19 1.39 -2.68
N THR A 130 -6.78 0.18 -3.06
CA THR A 130 -5.60 -0.05 -3.92
C THR A 130 -5.88 -0.84 -5.20
N ASP A 131 -7.10 -1.32 -5.40
CA ASP A 131 -7.51 -2.10 -6.59
C ASP A 131 -7.49 -1.26 -7.88
N ASN A 132 -7.75 0.04 -7.76
CA ASN A 132 -7.72 0.94 -8.90
C ASN A 132 -6.42 1.75 -8.89
N ARG A 133 -6.03 2.31 -10.05
CA ARG A 133 -4.84 3.15 -10.22
C ARG A 133 -5.04 4.55 -9.61
N PHE A 134 -5.54 4.58 -8.38
CA PHE A 134 -5.79 5.78 -7.63
C PHE A 134 -4.49 6.50 -7.31
N ASP A 135 -4.51 7.82 -7.45
CA ASP A 135 -3.47 8.65 -6.86
C ASP A 135 -3.63 8.75 -5.33
N GLU A 136 -2.63 9.32 -4.67
CA GLU A 136 -2.59 9.48 -3.21
C GLU A 136 -3.81 10.25 -2.67
N GLU A 137 -4.30 11.25 -3.40
CA GLU A 137 -5.45 12.06 -2.98
C GLU A 137 -6.77 11.26 -3.07
N GLN A 138 -6.94 10.45 -4.10
CA GLN A 138 -8.08 9.54 -4.23
C GLN A 138 -8.07 8.47 -3.14
N ILE A 139 -6.92 7.88 -2.82
CA ILE A 139 -6.78 6.90 -1.73
C ILE A 139 -7.15 7.55 -0.39
N GLU A 140 -6.71 8.78 -0.12
CA GLU A 140 -7.08 9.51 1.10
C GLU A 140 -8.60 9.73 1.20
N GLU A 141 -9.27 10.06 0.09
CA GLU A 141 -10.73 10.22 0.06
C GLU A 141 -11.47 8.91 0.34
N ILE A 142 -10.96 7.77 -0.13
CA ILE A 142 -11.51 6.43 0.14
C ILE A 142 -11.33 6.08 1.63
N LEU A 143 -10.10 6.13 2.13
CA LEU A 143 -9.77 5.78 3.51
C LEU A 143 -10.46 6.70 4.52
N SER A 144 -10.63 7.99 4.19
CA SER A 144 -11.36 8.92 5.05
C SER A 144 -12.86 8.64 5.08
N GLY A 145 -13.47 8.14 3.99
CA GLY A 145 -14.87 7.69 4.01
C GLY A 145 -15.11 6.63 5.07
N PHE A 146 -14.24 5.60 5.08
CA PHE A 146 -14.23 4.55 6.09
C PHE A 146 -13.95 5.08 7.51
N ARG A 147 -13.01 6.02 7.65
CA ARG A 147 -12.70 6.69 8.94
C ARG A 147 -13.91 7.44 9.51
N TYR A 148 -14.71 8.08 8.66
CA TYR A 148 -15.92 8.79 9.07
C TYR A 148 -17.17 7.90 9.16
N GLY A 149 -17.01 6.58 9.05
CA GLY A 149 -18.08 5.62 9.29
C GLY A 149 -19.03 5.40 8.11
N LEU A 150 -18.64 5.74 6.88
CA LEU A 150 -19.39 5.33 5.70
C LEU A 150 -19.36 3.81 5.54
N ALA A 151 -20.47 3.24 5.11
CA ALA A 151 -20.56 1.82 4.79
C ALA A 151 -19.74 1.50 3.53
N TYR A 152 -19.33 0.24 3.39
CA TYR A 152 -18.57 -0.24 2.23
C TYR A 152 -19.22 0.13 0.90
N GLU A 153 -20.52 -0.09 0.77
CA GLU A 153 -21.26 0.23 -0.46
C GLU A 153 -21.23 1.72 -0.82
N GLN A 154 -21.26 2.61 0.18
CA GLN A 154 -21.16 4.05 -0.04
C GLN A 154 -19.75 4.44 -0.50
N VAL A 155 -18.71 3.85 0.08
CA VAL A 155 -17.32 4.13 -0.32
C VAL A 155 -17.03 3.55 -1.70
N ALA A 156 -17.37 2.29 -1.93
CA ALA A 156 -17.22 1.62 -3.22
C ALA A 156 -17.97 2.33 -4.36
N PHE A 157 -19.08 3.01 -4.06
CA PHE A 157 -19.81 3.80 -5.05
C PHE A 157 -18.97 4.93 -5.65
N TYR A 158 -18.20 5.65 -4.84
CA TYR A 158 -17.38 6.77 -5.31
C TYR A 158 -15.91 6.42 -5.54
N ALA A 159 -15.42 5.30 -5.02
CA ALA A 159 -14.09 4.77 -5.27
C ALA A 159 -13.96 4.24 -6.71
N LYS A 160 -13.91 5.14 -7.69
CA LYS A 160 -13.76 4.83 -9.11
C LYS A 160 -12.78 5.79 -9.77
N GLU A 161 -11.90 5.27 -10.61
CA GLU A 161 -10.79 6.04 -11.22
C GLU A 161 -11.27 7.22 -12.09
N GLU A 162 -12.48 7.12 -12.62
CA GLU A 162 -13.20 8.15 -13.37
C GLU A 162 -13.55 9.41 -12.55
N PHE A 163 -13.48 9.35 -11.22
CA PHE A 163 -13.69 10.51 -10.35
C PHE A 163 -12.37 11.06 -9.84
N ASP A 164 -12.13 12.35 -10.06
CA ASP A 164 -11.05 13.04 -9.37
C ASP A 164 -11.31 13.12 -7.84
N CYS A 165 -10.27 13.43 -7.07
CA CYS A 165 -10.36 13.53 -5.61
C CYS A 165 -11.42 14.56 -5.14
N TYR A 166 -11.68 15.62 -5.91
CA TYR A 166 -12.67 16.64 -5.58
C TYR A 166 -14.11 16.15 -5.80
N GLN A 167 -14.33 15.33 -6.83
CA GLN A 167 -15.58 14.64 -7.10
C GLN A 167 -15.84 13.60 -6.02
N MET A 168 -14.85 12.74 -5.71
CA MET A 168 -14.93 11.78 -4.59
C MET A 168 -15.29 12.48 -3.28
N ARG A 169 -14.57 13.56 -2.93
CA ARG A 169 -14.86 14.39 -1.74
C ARG A 169 -16.28 14.93 -1.75
N THR A 170 -16.79 15.35 -2.92
CA THR A 170 -18.14 15.89 -3.04
C THR A 170 -19.21 14.82 -2.82
N ILE A 171 -19.03 13.62 -3.37
CA ILE A 171 -19.94 12.48 -3.17
C ILE A 171 -19.89 12.01 -1.70
N LYS A 172 -18.69 11.83 -1.14
CA LYS A 172 -18.47 11.49 0.27
C LYS A 172 -19.20 12.45 1.21
N ARG A 173 -19.10 13.76 0.97
CA ARG A 173 -19.81 14.78 1.76
C ARG A 173 -21.32 14.67 1.67
N ALA A 174 -21.85 14.31 0.51
CA ALA A 174 -23.29 14.13 0.34
C ALA A 174 -23.81 12.93 1.16
N PHE A 175 -23.01 11.85 1.27
CA PHE A 175 -23.31 10.75 2.19
C PHE A 175 -23.23 11.19 3.66
N LEU A 176 -22.14 11.85 4.07
CA LEU A 176 -21.91 12.20 5.48
C LEU A 176 -22.84 13.28 6.04
N TYR A 177 -23.13 14.33 5.26
CA TYR A 177 -23.79 15.54 5.78
C TYR A 177 -25.22 15.69 5.28
N ASP A 178 -25.49 15.26 4.05
CA ASP A 178 -26.84 15.33 3.48
C ASP A 178 -27.62 14.02 3.70
N ASN A 179 -26.96 12.96 4.20
CA ASN A 179 -27.53 11.62 4.39
C ASN A 179 -28.22 11.12 3.12
N LEU A 180 -27.57 11.28 1.96
CA LEU A 180 -28.11 10.76 0.70
C LEU A 180 -27.90 9.25 0.61
N THR A 181 -28.80 8.55 -0.08
CA THR A 181 -28.60 7.14 -0.44
C THR A 181 -27.73 7.00 -1.69
N VAL A 182 -27.28 5.79 -1.99
CA VAL A 182 -26.54 5.50 -3.24
C VAL A 182 -27.39 5.82 -4.47
N GLU A 183 -28.69 5.53 -4.43
CA GLU A 183 -29.64 5.83 -5.51
C GLU A 183 -29.79 7.34 -5.73
N GLU A 184 -29.88 8.12 -4.64
CA GLU A 184 -29.90 9.58 -4.73
C GLU A 184 -28.57 10.12 -5.27
N ALA A 185 -27.44 9.51 -4.88
CA ALA A 185 -26.12 9.91 -5.35
C ALA A 185 -25.91 9.65 -6.86
N ALA A 186 -26.45 8.55 -7.39
CA ALA A 186 -26.37 8.19 -8.80
C ALA A 186 -26.95 9.27 -9.75
N ILE A 187 -27.84 10.14 -9.26
CA ILE A 187 -28.43 11.23 -10.04
C ILE A 187 -27.36 12.30 -10.39
N PHE A 188 -26.41 12.56 -9.49
CA PHE A 188 -25.44 13.65 -9.67
C PHE A 188 -23.99 13.17 -9.85
N ALA A 189 -23.64 11.99 -9.34
CA ALA A 189 -22.30 11.41 -9.37
C ALA A 189 -21.97 10.87 -10.76
N LEU A 190 -21.84 11.77 -11.73
CA LEU A 190 -21.42 11.47 -13.10
C LEU A 190 -19.99 11.99 -13.30
N PRO A 191 -19.06 11.21 -13.86
CA PRO A 191 -17.68 11.65 -14.09
C PRO A 191 -17.58 12.95 -14.92
N SER A 192 -18.53 13.17 -15.84
CA SER A 192 -18.63 14.38 -16.65
C SER A 192 -19.11 15.62 -15.88
N ASN A 193 -19.62 15.47 -14.66
CA ASN A 193 -20.06 16.58 -13.84
C ASN A 193 -18.90 17.11 -12.99
N ASN A 194 -18.53 18.38 -13.17
CA ASN A 194 -17.65 19.03 -12.20
C ASN A 194 -18.33 19.21 -10.83
N THR A 195 -17.54 19.48 -9.80
CA THR A 195 -18.03 19.59 -8.42
C THR A 195 -19.07 20.71 -8.22
N LYS A 196 -19.05 21.77 -9.05
CA LYS A 196 -20.06 22.83 -9.00
C LYS A 196 -21.43 22.30 -9.41
N LYS A 197 -21.50 21.55 -10.52
CA LYS A 197 -22.73 20.93 -11.01
C LYS A 197 -23.25 19.88 -10.03
N MET A 198 -22.37 19.02 -9.50
CA MET A 198 -22.74 18.03 -8.46
C MET A 198 -23.39 18.72 -7.24
N ARG A 199 -22.78 19.77 -6.71
CA ARG A 199 -23.34 20.54 -5.57
C ARG A 199 -24.66 21.24 -5.90
N GLN A 200 -24.92 21.60 -7.15
CA GLN A 200 -26.22 22.16 -7.55
C GLN A 200 -27.30 21.08 -7.50
N GLU A 201 -27.03 19.89 -8.03
CA GLU A 201 -27.99 18.77 -8.01
C GLU A 201 -28.25 18.26 -6.58
N ILE A 202 -27.21 18.14 -5.74
CA ILE A 202 -27.36 17.77 -4.31
C ILE A 202 -28.37 18.71 -3.62
N ARG A 203 -28.24 20.03 -3.82
CA ARG A 203 -29.19 21.01 -3.22
C ARG A 203 -30.62 20.80 -3.71
N LYS A 204 -30.82 20.45 -4.99
CA LYS A 204 -32.17 20.18 -5.52
C LYS A 204 -32.78 18.94 -4.89
N ILE A 205 -32.00 17.85 -4.79
CA ILE A 205 -32.44 16.58 -4.18
C ILE A 205 -32.83 16.80 -2.71
N VAL A 206 -31.96 17.44 -1.93
CA VAL A 206 -32.23 17.74 -0.51
C VAL A 206 -33.47 18.63 -0.34
N ALA A 207 -33.64 19.65 -1.19
CA ALA A 207 -34.81 20.52 -1.16
C ALA A 207 -36.11 19.77 -1.49
N GLN A 208 -36.07 18.85 -2.45
CA GLN A 208 -37.23 18.04 -2.83
C GLN A 208 -37.63 17.07 -1.70
N ARG A 209 -36.64 16.42 -1.05
CA ARG A 209 -36.87 15.56 0.13
C ARG A 209 -37.53 16.31 1.28
N GLY A 210 -37.12 17.55 1.52
CA GLY A 210 -37.72 18.42 2.53
C GLY A 210 -39.17 18.80 2.24
N LYS A 211 -39.56 18.92 0.97
CA LYS A 211 -40.95 19.20 0.57
C LYS A 211 -41.84 17.97 0.74
N THR A 212 -41.39 16.79 0.30
CA THR A 212 -42.18 15.55 0.38
C THR A 212 -42.45 15.13 1.82
N LYS A 213 -41.50 15.35 2.74
CA LYS A 213 -41.73 15.09 4.18
C LYS A 213 -42.79 16.01 4.78
N LYS A 214 -42.91 17.26 4.31
CA LYS A 214 -43.90 18.22 4.79
C LYS A 214 -45.30 18.00 4.23
N SER A 215 -45.43 17.43 3.03
CA SER A 215 -46.74 17.14 2.41
C SER A 215 -47.41 15.88 2.95
N ASN A 216 -46.65 15.00 3.61
CA ASN A 216 -47.13 13.73 4.17
C ASN A 216 -47.39 13.79 5.69
N LEU A 217 -47.32 14.99 6.27
CA LEU A 217 -47.68 15.33 7.66
C LEU A 217 -48.96 16.17 7.65
#